data_AF-A0A2N2SR06-F1
#
_entry.id   AF-A0A2N2SR06-F1
#
_cell.length_a   1.000
_cell.length_b   1.000
_cell.length_c   1.000
_cell.angle_alpha   90.00
_cell.angle_beta   90.00
_cell.angle_gamma   90.00
#
_symmetry.space_group_name_H-M   'P 1'
#
loop_
_entity.id
_entity.type
_entity.pdbx_description
1 polymer ?
#
loop_
_entity_poly.entity_id
_entity_poly.type
_entity_poly.pdbx_seq_one_letter_code
_entity_poly.pdbx_strand_id
1 'polypeptide(L)'
;MIWLILFSLPPLAGALAYGRAPLFAWLGVGLAWIAGFAAVAGWSFWTALIVMLAFAAVMGVFLSRALRRDFVTAPIFKAFRRALPSMSQTERDALEAGTVWWEGDLFAGDPDWKKLAAYPWPRLSDEEQAFLD
;
A
#
# COMPACT_ATOMS: atom_id res chain seq x y z
N MET A 1 37.01 -11.77 8.80
CA MET A 1 36.50 -10.92 7.70
C MET A 1 35.03 -11.20 7.40
N ILE A 2 34.58 -12.46 7.30
CA ILE A 2 33.16 -12.85 7.09
C ILE A 2 32.19 -12.17 8.07
N TRP A 3 32.50 -12.17 9.38
CA TRP A 3 31.65 -11.58 10.41
C TRP A 3 31.38 -10.08 10.20
N LEU A 4 32.33 -9.34 9.66
CA LEU A 4 32.17 -7.91 9.38
C LEU A 4 31.15 -7.68 8.25
N ILE A 5 31.20 -8.50 7.20
CA ILE A 5 30.24 -8.43 6.09
C ILE A 5 28.86 -8.83 6.58
N LEU A 6 28.75 -9.88 7.39
CA LEU A 6 27.47 -10.28 7.98
C LEU A 6 26.86 -9.17 8.83
N PHE A 7 27.67 -8.53 9.69
CA PHE A 7 27.23 -7.43 10.54
C PHE A 7 26.91 -6.14 9.77
N SER A 8 27.44 -5.98 8.55
CA SER A 8 27.11 -4.84 7.68
C SER A 8 25.70 -4.90 7.09
N LEU A 9 25.04 -6.07 7.08
CA LEU A 9 23.74 -6.25 6.43
C LEU A 9 22.61 -5.46 7.11
N PRO A 10 22.40 -5.53 8.45
CA PRO A 10 21.38 -4.72 9.13
C PRO A 10 21.53 -3.19 8.94
N PRO A 11 22.70 -2.55 9.14
CA PRO A 11 22.83 -1.11 8.94
C PRO A 11 22.68 -0.71 7.48
N LEU A 12 23.12 -1.54 6.54
CA LEU A 12 22.96 -1.28 5.11
C LEU A 12 21.48 -1.35 4.68
N ALA A 13 20.75 -2.35 5.17
CA ALA A 13 19.30 -2.43 4.97
C ALA A 13 18.58 -1.24 5.64
N GLY A 14 19.00 -0.87 6.86
CA GLY A 14 18.47 0.29 7.58
C GLY A 14 18.66 1.60 6.81
N ALA A 15 19.85 1.82 6.25
CA ALA A 15 20.15 3.00 5.44
C ALA A 15 19.29 3.07 4.17
N LEU A 16 19.12 1.95 3.46
CA LEU A 16 18.25 1.88 2.27
C LEU A 16 16.78 2.13 2.62
N ALA A 17 16.31 1.56 3.74
CA ALA A 17 14.93 1.76 4.20
C ALA A 17 14.69 3.21 4.64
N TYR A 18 15.62 3.79 5.42
CA TYR A 18 15.56 5.18 5.87
C TYR A 18 15.56 6.16 4.70
N GLY A 19 16.41 5.91 3.71
CA GLY A 19 16.47 6.70 2.47
C GLY A 19 15.31 6.46 1.49
N ARG A 20 14.31 5.63 1.86
CA ARG A 20 13.20 5.23 0.97
C ARG A 20 13.67 4.74 -0.40
N ALA A 21 14.77 3.99 -0.40
CA ALA A 21 15.44 3.59 -1.63
C ALA A 21 14.49 2.74 -2.51
N PRO A 22 14.45 2.99 -3.83
CA PRO A 22 13.63 2.22 -4.75
C PRO A 22 14.12 0.76 -4.87
N LEU A 23 13.24 -0.15 -5.29
CA LEU A 23 13.55 -1.59 -5.34
C LEU A 23 14.77 -1.96 -6.20
N PHE A 24 15.08 -1.19 -7.25
CA PHE A 24 16.28 -1.43 -8.06
C PHE A 24 17.58 -1.15 -7.28
N ALA A 25 17.56 -0.20 -6.34
CA ALA A 25 18.69 0.08 -5.47
C ALA A 25 18.89 -1.07 -4.47
N TRP A 26 17.80 -1.61 -3.91
CA TRP A 26 17.85 -2.82 -3.08
C TRP A 26 18.41 -4.03 -3.83
N LEU A 27 18.02 -4.21 -5.10
CA LEU A 27 18.56 -5.27 -5.95
C LEU A 27 20.07 -5.08 -6.15
N GLY A 28 20.51 -3.89 -6.58
CA GLY A 28 21.91 -3.62 -6.88
C GLY A 28 22.81 -3.78 -5.65
N VAL A 29 22.41 -3.20 -4.52
CA VAL A 29 23.17 -3.29 -3.27
C VAL A 29 23.15 -4.71 -2.72
N GLY A 30 22.03 -5.43 -2.79
CA GLY A 30 21.93 -6.83 -2.39
C GLY A 30 22.85 -7.74 -3.22
N LEU A 31 22.90 -7.57 -4.54
CA LEU A 31 23.81 -8.31 -5.41
C LEU A 31 25.28 -8.02 -5.10
N ALA A 32 25.63 -6.74 -4.89
CA ALA A 32 26.98 -6.36 -4.52
C ALA A 32 27.38 -6.95 -3.16
N TRP A 33 26.46 -6.96 -2.19
CA TRP A 33 26.68 -7.57 -0.89
C TRP A 33 26.88 -9.08 -0.99
N ILE A 34 26.03 -9.80 -1.75
CA ILE A 34 26.16 -11.25 -1.97
C ILE A 34 27.50 -11.57 -2.65
N ALA A 35 27.90 -10.79 -3.66
CA ALA A 35 29.18 -10.98 -4.34
C ALA A 35 30.37 -10.78 -3.39
N GLY A 36 30.36 -9.72 -2.58
CA GLY A 36 31.40 -9.47 -1.58
C GLY A 36 31.44 -10.55 -0.49
N PHE A 37 30.28 -11.00 -0.02
CA PHE A 37 30.18 -12.10 0.93
C PHE A 37 30.73 -13.40 0.36
N ALA A 38 30.32 -13.77 -0.85
CA ALA A 38 30.77 -14.98 -1.54
C ALA A 38 32.30 -14.99 -1.74
N ALA A 39 32.89 -13.86 -2.11
CA ALA A 39 34.33 -13.72 -2.28
C ALA A 39 35.10 -13.94 -0.96
N VAL A 40 34.63 -13.34 0.14
CA VAL A 40 35.29 -13.45 1.45
C VAL A 40 35.01 -14.78 2.14
N ALA A 41 33.87 -15.41 1.84
CA ALA A 41 33.51 -16.74 2.33
C ALA A 41 34.14 -17.88 1.51
N GLY A 42 34.84 -17.58 0.42
CA GLY A 42 35.48 -18.60 -0.43
C GLY A 42 34.48 -19.49 -1.17
N TRP A 43 33.30 -18.95 -1.50
CA TRP A 43 32.29 -19.70 -2.24
C TRP A 43 32.78 -20.04 -3.65
N SER A 44 32.36 -21.20 -4.14
CA SER A 44 32.54 -21.55 -5.56
C SER A 44 31.82 -20.52 -6.44
N PHE A 45 32.38 -20.28 -7.63
CA PHE A 45 31.76 -19.40 -8.62
C PHE A 45 30.30 -19.77 -8.91
N TRP A 46 30.03 -21.08 -9.08
CA TRP A 46 28.69 -21.58 -9.38
C TRP A 46 27.72 -21.36 -8.24
N THR A 47 28.16 -21.55 -6.98
CA THR A 47 27.30 -21.33 -5.82
C THR A 47 26.97 -19.85 -5.67
N ALA A 48 27.94 -18.96 -5.86
CA ALA A 48 27.72 -17.52 -5.84
C ALA A 48 26.73 -17.10 -6.95
N LEU A 49 26.93 -17.60 -8.17
CA LEU A 49 26.09 -17.29 -9.32
C LEU A 49 24.63 -17.73 -9.10
N ILE A 50 24.41 -18.96 -8.62
CA ILE A 50 23.07 -19.49 -8.36
C ILE A 50 22.35 -18.63 -7.32
N VAL A 51 23.02 -18.27 -6.21
CA VAL A 51 22.43 -17.44 -5.16
C VAL A 51 22.09 -16.04 -5.66
N MET A 52 22.99 -15.43 -6.45
CA MET A 52 22.75 -14.12 -7.06
C MET A 52 21.58 -14.14 -8.05
N LEU A 53 21.50 -15.17 -8.90
CA LEU A 53 20.39 -15.34 -9.83
C LEU A 53 19.06 -15.59 -9.11
N ALA A 54 19.07 -16.41 -8.06
CA ALA A 54 17.87 -16.64 -7.25
C ALA A 54 17.38 -15.35 -6.59
N PHE A 55 18.30 -14.57 -5.99
CA PHE A 55 17.96 -13.26 -5.41
C PHE A 55 17.42 -12.29 -6.47
N ALA A 56 18.10 -12.19 -7.62
CA ALA A 56 17.66 -11.33 -8.72
C ALA A 56 16.30 -11.75 -9.29
N ALA A 57 16.03 -13.06 -9.39
CA ALA A 57 14.75 -13.58 -9.86
C ALA A 57 13.61 -13.20 -8.90
N VAL A 58 13.81 -13.40 -7.59
CA VAL A 58 12.84 -12.99 -6.56
C VAL A 58 12.57 -11.49 -6.65
N MET A 59 13.62 -10.67 -6.67
CA MET A 59 13.48 -9.21 -6.79
C MET A 59 12.83 -8.80 -8.12
N GLY A 60 13.13 -9.51 -9.21
CA GLY A 60 12.55 -9.30 -10.54
C GLY A 60 11.03 -9.48 -10.56
N VAL A 61 10.50 -10.44 -9.79
CA VAL A 61 9.04 -10.58 -9.60
C VAL A 61 8.43 -9.31 -9.01
N PHE A 62 9.09 -8.67 -8.04
CA PHE A 62 8.60 -7.45 -7.40
C PHE A 62 8.81 -6.18 -8.24
N LEU A 63 9.86 -6.14 -9.07
CA LEU A 63 10.12 -5.03 -10.00
C LEU A 63 9.07 -4.99 -11.11
N SER A 64 8.67 -6.14 -11.66
CA SER A 64 7.65 -6.19 -12.70
C SER A 64 6.25 -6.05 -12.11
N ARG A 65 5.54 -4.98 -12.49
CA ARG A 65 4.16 -4.74 -12.03
C ARG A 65 3.23 -5.91 -12.37
N ALA A 66 3.37 -6.51 -13.55
CA ALA A 66 2.52 -7.63 -13.98
C ALA A 66 2.76 -8.88 -13.12
N LEU A 67 4.03 -9.29 -12.98
CA LEU A 67 4.38 -10.46 -12.17
C LEU A 67 4.03 -10.24 -10.70
N ARG A 68 4.34 -9.07 -10.15
CA ARG A 68 3.97 -8.72 -8.77
C ARG A 68 2.48 -8.82 -8.55
N ARG A 69 1.66 -8.32 -9.48
CA ARG A 69 0.20 -8.40 -9.36
C ARG A 69 -0.25 -9.85 -9.35
N ASP A 70 0.22 -10.65 -10.29
CA ASP A 70 -0.32 -11.99 -10.53
C ASP A 70 0.17 -13.00 -9.47
N PHE A 71 1.42 -12.89 -9.01
CA PHE A 71 2.02 -13.82 -8.05
C PHE A 71 1.95 -13.37 -6.58
N VAL A 72 1.88 -12.06 -6.32
CA VAL A 72 1.94 -11.53 -4.94
C VAL A 72 0.63 -10.86 -4.56
N THR A 73 0.26 -9.79 -5.26
CA THR A 73 -0.86 -8.94 -4.82
C THR A 73 -2.22 -9.62 -4.96
N ALA A 74 -2.50 -10.28 -6.09
CA ALA A 74 -3.80 -10.90 -6.34
C ALA A 74 -4.11 -12.09 -5.41
N PRO A 75 -3.16 -13.02 -5.12
CA PRO A 75 -3.39 -14.08 -4.14
C PRO A 75 -3.64 -13.55 -2.73
N ILE A 76 -2.84 -12.58 -2.28
CA ILE A 76 -3.02 -11.93 -0.96
C ILE A 76 -4.40 -11.28 -0.90
N PHE A 77 -4.78 -10.52 -1.93
CA PHE A 77 -6.08 -9.87 -1.98
C PHE A 77 -7.23 -10.89 -1.97
N LYS A 78 -7.10 -12.01 -2.68
CA LYS A 78 -8.11 -13.09 -2.68
C LYS A 78 -8.29 -13.70 -1.30
N ALA A 79 -7.20 -13.94 -0.57
CA ALA A 79 -7.26 -14.43 0.81
C ALA A 79 -7.92 -13.41 1.74
N PHE A 80 -7.50 -12.14 1.65
CA PHE A 80 -8.04 -11.06 2.46
C PHE A 80 -9.54 -10.84 2.20
N ARG A 81 -9.96 -10.82 0.94
CA ARG A 81 -11.36 -10.71 0.54
C ARG A 81 -12.22 -11.84 1.10
N ARG A 82 -11.65 -13.03 1.29
CA ARG A 82 -12.36 -14.18 1.91
C ARG A 82 -12.53 -14.03 3.42
N ALA A 83 -11.57 -13.37 4.08
CA ALA A 83 -11.60 -13.13 5.52
C ALA A 83 -12.49 -11.94 5.89
N LEU A 84 -12.65 -10.99 4.98
CA LEU A 84 -13.54 -9.84 5.19
C LEU A 84 -15.01 -10.29 5.19
N PRO A 85 -15.79 -9.92 6.23
CA PRO A 85 -17.23 -10.10 6.18
C PRO A 85 -17.81 -9.28 5.03
N SER A 86 -18.85 -9.81 4.39
CA SER A 86 -19.65 -9.01 3.46
C SER A 86 -20.28 -7.86 4.24
N MET A 87 -20.16 -6.63 3.74
CA MET A 87 -20.86 -5.48 4.31
C MET A 87 -22.34 -5.82 4.50
N SER A 88 -22.80 -5.69 5.75
CA SER A 88 -24.21 -5.83 6.07
C SER A 88 -25.02 -4.78 5.31
N GLN A 89 -26.29 -5.05 5.09
CA GLN A 89 -27.17 -4.13 4.37
C GLN A 89 -27.25 -2.79 5.10
N THR A 90 -27.33 -2.80 6.43
CA THR A 90 -27.38 -1.59 7.26
C THR A 90 -26.07 -0.80 7.28
N GLU A 91 -24.89 -1.45 7.25
CA GLU A 91 -23.60 -0.74 7.12
C GLU A 91 -23.44 -0.11 5.73
N ARG A 92 -23.92 -0.79 4.70
CA ARG A 92 -23.90 -0.26 3.34
C ARG A 92 -24.86 0.92 3.24
N ASP A 93 -26.07 0.78 3.76
CA ASP A 93 -27.05 1.86 3.80
C ASP A 93 -26.52 3.04 4.62
N ALA A 94 -25.80 2.83 5.72
CA ALA A 94 -25.18 3.90 6.50
C ALA A 94 -24.04 4.62 5.75
N LEU A 95 -23.24 3.89 4.96
CA LEU A 95 -22.16 4.48 4.16
C LEU A 95 -22.68 5.17 2.88
N GLU A 96 -23.72 4.61 2.25
CA GLU A 96 -24.36 5.20 1.08
C GLU A 96 -25.27 6.38 1.47
N ALA A 97 -25.90 6.35 2.65
CA ALA A 97 -26.59 7.51 3.23
C ALA A 97 -25.61 8.60 3.68
N GLY A 98 -24.36 8.23 3.96
CA GLY A 98 -23.30 9.12 4.41
C GLY A 98 -22.61 9.88 3.27
N THR A 99 -23.33 10.80 2.62
CA THR A 99 -22.65 11.93 1.97
C THR A 99 -22.55 13.06 2.98
N VAL A 100 -21.36 13.65 3.13
CA VAL A 100 -21.21 14.84 3.96
C VAL A 100 -21.76 16.00 3.14
N TRP A 101 -22.89 16.58 3.56
CA TRP A 101 -23.58 17.63 2.79
C TRP A 101 -22.97 19.00 3.10
N TRP A 102 -23.57 19.77 4.00
CA TRP A 102 -23.13 21.10 4.37
C TRP A 102 -22.16 21.04 5.57
N GLU A 103 -22.28 19.99 6.38
CA GLU A 103 -21.43 19.73 7.55
C GLU A 103 -19.97 19.47 7.14
N GLY A 104 -19.77 18.87 5.96
CA GLY A 104 -18.45 18.53 5.44
C GLY A 104 -17.62 19.75 5.12
N ASP A 105 -18.24 20.75 4.49
CA ASP A 105 -17.60 22.05 4.24
C ASP A 105 -17.27 22.77 5.56
N LEU A 106 -18.17 22.70 6.55
CA LEU A 106 -17.97 23.34 7.84
C LEU A 106 -16.81 22.73 8.63
N PHE A 107 -16.71 21.39 8.66
CA PHE A 107 -15.67 20.68 9.41
C PHE A 107 -14.32 20.60 8.68
N ALA A 108 -14.25 20.94 7.40
CA ALA A 108 -12.99 21.02 6.64
C ALA A 108 -12.09 22.21 7.04
N GLY A 109 -12.62 23.19 7.79
CA GLY A 109 -11.87 24.35 8.27
C GLY A 109 -11.78 25.52 7.29
N ASP A 110 -12.30 25.36 6.07
CA ASP A 110 -12.40 26.41 5.03
C ASP A 110 -13.77 26.33 4.31
N PRO A 111 -14.88 26.68 4.99
CA PRO A 111 -16.22 26.56 4.40
C PRO A 111 -16.50 27.63 3.32
N ASP A 112 -17.09 27.20 2.19
CA ASP A 112 -17.63 28.12 1.18
C ASP A 112 -19.00 28.68 1.61
N TRP A 113 -18.97 29.88 2.21
CA TRP A 113 -20.16 30.56 2.69
C TRP A 113 -21.17 30.92 1.59
N LYS A 114 -20.72 31.13 0.34
CA LYS A 114 -21.63 31.44 -0.77
C LYS A 114 -22.44 30.22 -1.15
N LYS A 115 -21.80 29.04 -1.17
CA LYS A 115 -22.47 27.75 -1.37
C LYS A 115 -23.47 27.47 -0.25
N LEU A 116 -23.08 27.65 1.01
CA LEU A 116 -23.95 27.42 2.17
C LEU A 116 -25.20 28.31 2.17
N ALA A 117 -25.05 29.59 1.80
CA ALA A 117 -26.17 30.54 1.74
C ALA A 117 -27.12 30.30 0.54
N ALA A 118 -26.67 29.54 -0.47
CA ALA A 118 -27.45 29.26 -1.67
C ALA A 118 -28.36 28.02 -1.54
N TYR A 119 -28.29 27.29 -0.42
CA TYR A 119 -29.19 26.15 -0.21
C TYR A 119 -30.65 26.61 -0.13
N PRO A 120 -31.56 26.00 -0.93
CA PRO A 120 -32.96 26.36 -0.91
C PRO A 120 -33.61 25.94 0.42
N TRP A 121 -34.55 26.74 0.90
CA TRP A 121 -35.38 26.34 2.03
C TRP A 121 -36.21 25.11 1.65
N PRO A 122 -36.16 24.02 2.45
CA PRO A 122 -37.02 22.87 2.22
C PRO A 122 -38.48 23.31 2.39
N ARG A 123 -39.31 22.98 1.42
CA ARG A 123 -40.77 23.18 1.48
C ARG A 123 -41.40 21.81 1.53
N LEU A 124 -42.36 21.64 2.44
CA LEU A 124 -43.16 20.43 2.50
C LEU A 124 -44.01 20.34 1.24
N SER A 125 -44.12 19.13 0.71
CA SER A 125 -45.15 18.79 -0.28
C SER A 125 -46.54 18.84 0.37
N ASP A 126 -47.58 18.94 -0.48
CA ASP A 126 -48.97 18.95 0.00
C ASP A 126 -49.32 17.67 0.78
N GLU A 127 -48.74 16.53 0.39
CA GLU A 127 -48.87 15.25 1.11
C GLU A 127 -48.18 15.27 2.48
N GLU A 128 -46.97 15.83 2.57
CA GLU A 128 -46.23 15.93 3.83
C GLU A 128 -46.87 16.91 4.81
N GLN A 129 -47.44 18.03 4.31
CA GLN A 129 -48.17 19.00 5.14
C GLN A 129 -49.45 18.38 5.69
N ALA A 130 -50.22 17.67 4.86
CA ALA A 130 -51.45 16.99 5.28
C ALA A 130 -51.21 15.84 6.28
N PHE A 131 -49.99 15.31 6.34
CA PHE A 131 -49.61 14.30 7.34
C PHE A 131 -49.34 14.91 8.73
N LEU A 132 -48.85 16.15 8.78
CA LEU A 132 -48.48 16.82 10.04
C LEU A 132 -49.65 17.58 10.70
N ASP A 133 -50.64 18.01 9.92
CA ASP A 133 -51.87 18.70 10.39
C ASP A 133 -52.94 17.73 10.91
#